data_AF-G2QYR7-F1
#
_entry.id   AF-G2QYR7-F1
#
_cell.length_a   1.000
_cell.length_b   1.000
_cell.length_c   1.000
_cell.angle_alpha   90.00
_cell.angle_beta   90.00
_cell.angle_gamma   90.00
#
_symmetry.space_group_name_H-M   'P 1'
#
loop_
_entity.id
_entity.type
_entity.pdbx_description
1 polymer ?
#
loop_
_entity_poly.entity_id
_entity_poly.type
_entity_poly.pdbx_seq_one_letter_code
_entity_poly.pdbx_strand_id
1 'polypeptide(L)'
;RGHLPRAGMIYPFEETLMQRRHSDVAIFSAICRSHPGSLVTTRLLNDVFSRIFEEATELLPQYGGMFNKDPIAFMRLLRGRPALRDVWMRRSADLFASVFVILRAARKAWFEDPRPPFETNEHCKLARAIDAFLEVDTLD
;
A
#
# COMPACT_ATOMS: atom_id res chain seq x y z
N ARG A 1 17.63 -6.10 -6.05
CA ARG A 1 16.29 -6.69 -6.34
C ARG A 1 15.35 -6.13 -5.29
N GLY A 2 14.21 -5.54 -5.70
CA GLY A 2 13.28 -4.92 -4.74
C GLY A 2 12.41 -5.95 -4.02
N HIS A 3 11.94 -5.61 -2.82
CA HIS A 3 11.13 -6.51 -1.98
C HIS A 3 9.61 -6.33 -2.13
N LEU A 4 9.18 -5.22 -2.74
CA LEU A 4 7.77 -4.88 -2.97
C LEU A 4 7.29 -5.25 -4.39
N PRO A 5 5.97 -5.43 -4.60
CA PRO A 5 5.38 -5.69 -5.93
C PRO A 5 5.63 -4.51 -6.87
N ARG A 6 6.09 -4.76 -8.11
CA ARG A 6 6.49 -3.70 -9.06
C ARG A 6 5.71 -3.63 -10.37
N ALA A 7 5.09 -4.72 -10.82
CA ALA A 7 4.34 -4.71 -12.08
C ALA A 7 3.16 -3.72 -12.00
N GLY A 8 3.18 -2.68 -12.83
CA GLY A 8 2.22 -1.57 -12.77
C GLY A 8 2.45 -0.56 -11.63
N MET A 9 3.65 -0.51 -11.03
CA MET A 9 3.96 0.39 -9.92
C MET A 9 5.28 1.13 -10.16
N ILE A 10 5.30 2.46 -10.00
CA ILE A 10 6.52 3.26 -10.03
C ILE A 10 6.74 3.82 -8.65
N TYR A 11 7.82 3.45 -7.98
CA TYR A 11 8.09 3.90 -6.62
C TYR A 11 9.01 5.13 -6.67
N PRO A 12 8.50 6.38 -6.55
CA PRO A 12 9.28 7.61 -6.71
C PRO A 12 10.25 7.91 -5.53
N PHE A 13 10.64 6.91 -4.76
CA PHE A 13 11.24 7.10 -3.43
C PHE A 13 12.76 6.89 -3.38
N GLU A 14 13.52 7.34 -4.38
CA GLU A 14 14.98 7.46 -4.15
C GLU A 14 15.29 8.48 -3.04
N GLU A 15 14.40 9.46 -2.77
CA GLU A 15 14.72 10.58 -1.85
C GLU A 15 13.70 10.91 -0.74
N THR A 16 12.42 10.52 -0.80
CA THR A 16 11.37 11.33 -0.14
C THR A 16 10.68 10.81 1.13
N LEU A 17 10.74 9.52 1.51
CA LEU A 17 9.97 9.05 2.69
C LEU A 17 10.76 8.29 3.74
N MET A 18 11.93 7.78 3.39
CA MET A 18 12.95 7.33 4.33
C MET A 18 14.27 7.72 3.67
N GLN A 19 15.14 8.48 4.33
CA GLN A 19 16.43 8.96 3.79
C GLN A 19 17.45 7.83 3.46
N ARG A 20 16.98 6.64 3.10
CA ARG A 20 17.77 5.46 2.81
C ARG A 20 17.38 4.96 1.43
N ARG A 21 18.39 4.70 0.60
CA ARG A 21 18.37 3.93 -0.67
C ARG A 21 17.65 2.55 -0.62
N HIS A 22 17.09 2.16 0.52
CA HIS A 22 16.59 0.83 0.87
C HIS A 22 15.25 0.88 1.63
N SER A 23 14.37 1.83 1.30
CA SER A 23 13.05 1.98 1.95
C SER A 23 12.19 0.71 1.86
N ASP A 24 12.25 0.00 0.73
CA ASP A 24 11.62 -1.30 0.54
C ASP A 24 12.19 -2.38 1.48
N VAL A 25 13.51 -2.39 1.70
CA VAL A 25 14.17 -3.27 2.68
C VAL A 25 13.73 -2.93 4.10
N ALA A 26 13.54 -1.66 4.44
CA ALA A 26 13.10 -1.25 5.77
C ALA A 26 11.66 -1.71 6.07
N ILE A 27 10.74 -1.53 5.12
CA ILE A 27 9.36 -2.05 5.19
C ILE A 27 9.40 -3.57 5.31
N PHE A 28 10.13 -4.25 4.42
CA PHE A 28 10.28 -5.70 4.44
C PHE A 28 10.84 -6.20 5.79
N SER A 29 11.88 -5.56 6.30
CA SER A 29 12.50 -5.90 7.59
C SER A 29 11.56 -5.66 8.78
N ALA A 30 10.70 -4.65 8.74
CA ALA A 30 9.69 -4.42 9.76
C ALA A 30 8.64 -5.55 9.77
N ILE A 31 8.24 -6.02 8.60
CA ILE A 31 7.30 -7.14 8.44
C ILE A 31 7.95 -8.44 8.93
N CYS A 32 9.16 -8.77 8.46
CA CYS A 32 9.88 -9.98 8.89
C CYS A 32 10.12 -10.03 10.40
N ARG A 33 10.46 -8.91 11.04
CA ARG A 33 10.61 -8.83 12.51
C ARG A 33 9.31 -9.05 13.26
N SER A 34 8.18 -8.79 12.62
CA SER A 34 6.85 -8.94 13.24
C SER A 34 6.27 -10.34 13.02
N HIS A 35 6.84 -11.11 12.08
CA HIS A 35 6.51 -12.51 11.79
C HIS A 35 7.75 -13.40 11.79
N PRO A 36 8.44 -13.53 12.93
CA PRO A 36 9.59 -14.43 13.01
C PRO A 36 9.15 -15.86 12.67
N GLY A 37 9.73 -16.43 11.60
CA GLY A 37 9.42 -17.79 11.13
C GLY A 37 8.48 -17.88 9.93
N SER A 38 7.84 -16.78 9.50
CA SER A 38 7.03 -16.78 8.27
C SER A 38 7.87 -16.34 7.07
N LEU A 39 7.81 -17.09 5.98
CA LEU A 39 8.47 -16.72 4.72
C LEU A 39 7.70 -15.55 4.07
N VAL A 40 8.11 -14.32 4.39
CA VAL A 40 7.56 -13.12 3.76
C VAL A 40 8.05 -13.07 2.31
N THR A 41 7.14 -13.28 1.37
CA THR A 41 7.43 -13.23 -0.07
C THR A 41 6.77 -12.01 -0.71
N THR A 42 7.27 -11.57 -1.86
CA THR A 42 6.63 -10.50 -2.65
C THR A 42 5.18 -10.85 -3.01
N ARG A 43 4.86 -12.14 -3.23
CA ARG A 43 3.50 -12.62 -3.45
C ARG A 43 2.62 -12.39 -2.22
N LEU A 44 3.08 -12.75 -1.03
CA LEU A 44 2.36 -12.51 0.21
C LEU A 44 2.09 -11.01 0.42
N LEU A 45 3.10 -10.16 0.19
CA LEU A 45 2.93 -8.71 0.29
C LEU A 45 1.92 -8.16 -0.73
N ASN A 46 1.98 -8.65 -1.96
CA ASN A 46 1.01 -8.32 -2.99
C ASN A 46 -0.42 -8.69 -2.53
N ASP A 47 -0.62 -9.90 -2.01
CA ASP A 47 -1.94 -10.37 -1.56
C ASP A 47 -2.48 -9.57 -0.37
N VAL A 48 -1.62 -9.32 0.63
CA VAL A 48 -2.01 -8.61 1.85
C VAL A 48 -2.31 -7.14 1.57
N PHE A 49 -1.41 -6.43 0.88
CA PHE A 49 -1.67 -5.02 0.55
C PHE A 49 -2.84 -4.87 -0.41
N SER A 50 -3.07 -5.82 -1.34
CA SER A 50 -4.28 -5.78 -2.18
C SER A 50 -5.55 -5.81 -1.34
N ARG A 51 -5.64 -6.75 -0.38
CA ARG A 51 -6.81 -6.87 0.51
C ARG A 51 -7.05 -5.62 1.34
N ILE A 52 -5.97 -4.97 1.78
CA ILE A 52 -6.06 -3.69 2.50
C ILE A 52 -6.71 -2.62 1.62
N PHE A 53 -6.26 -2.48 0.37
CA PHE A 53 -6.83 -1.50 -0.56
C PHE A 53 -8.28 -1.86 -0.95
N GLU A 54 -8.59 -3.15 -1.11
CA GLU A 54 -9.97 -3.63 -1.30
C GLU A 54 -10.86 -3.18 -0.11
N GLU A 55 -10.44 -3.42 1.13
CA GLU A 55 -11.21 -3.00 2.32
C GLU A 55 -11.27 -1.47 2.48
N ALA A 56 -10.21 -0.75 2.07
CA ALA A 56 -10.18 0.71 2.09
C ALA A 56 -11.16 1.31 1.09
N THR A 57 -11.26 0.71 -0.09
CA THR A 57 -12.21 1.10 -1.15
C THR A 57 -13.65 0.98 -0.65
N GLU A 58 -13.96 -0.07 0.11
CA GLU A 58 -15.30 -0.24 0.71
C GLU A 58 -15.64 0.84 1.76
N LEU A 59 -14.65 1.35 2.49
CA LEU A 59 -14.86 2.37 3.54
C LEU A 59 -14.89 3.80 2.97
N LEU A 60 -14.26 4.02 1.82
CA LEU A 60 -14.07 5.35 1.24
C LEU A 60 -15.38 6.13 1.00
N PRO A 61 -16.48 5.52 0.51
CA PRO A 61 -17.74 6.26 0.30
C PRO A 61 -18.32 6.87 1.58
N GLN A 62 -18.01 6.30 2.75
CA GLN A 62 -18.53 6.75 4.05
C GLN A 62 -17.53 7.64 4.80
N TYR A 63 -16.22 7.48 4.53
CA TYR A 63 -15.14 8.10 5.30
C TYR A 63 -14.07 8.80 4.43
N GLY A 64 -14.31 9.01 3.13
CA GLY A 64 -13.32 9.53 2.18
C GLY A 64 -12.79 10.92 2.55
N GLY A 65 -13.66 11.80 3.05
CA GLY A 65 -13.26 13.10 3.59
C GLY A 65 -12.35 13.01 4.82
N MET A 66 -12.32 11.88 5.53
CA MET A 66 -11.39 11.62 6.64
C MET A 66 -10.01 11.21 6.12
N PHE A 67 -9.93 10.40 5.06
CA PHE A 67 -8.63 9.97 4.50
C PHE A 67 -7.79 11.17 4.04
N ASN A 68 -8.41 12.13 3.34
CA ASN A 68 -7.71 13.31 2.83
C ASN A 68 -7.30 14.29 3.95
N LYS A 69 -8.03 14.33 5.06
CA LYS A 69 -7.77 15.25 6.20
C LYS A 69 -6.85 14.64 7.25
N ASP A 70 -7.01 13.36 7.54
CA ASP A 70 -6.27 12.61 8.55
C ASP A 70 -6.13 11.13 8.11
N PRO A 71 -5.09 10.82 7.30
CA PRO A 71 -4.81 9.46 6.89
C PRO A 71 -4.62 8.50 8.08
N ILE A 72 -4.08 8.98 9.20
CA ILE A 72 -3.84 8.15 10.39
C ILE A 72 -5.18 7.74 11.03
N ALA A 73 -6.13 8.66 11.17
CA ALA A 73 -7.48 8.36 11.65
C ALA A 73 -8.19 7.36 10.72
N PHE A 74 -8.08 7.54 9.40
CA PHE A 74 -8.61 6.58 8.44
C PHE A 74 -7.97 5.19 8.60
N MET A 75 -6.64 5.11 8.77
CA MET A 75 -5.95 3.84 9.04
C MET A 75 -6.42 3.19 10.35
N ARG A 76 -6.81 3.97 11.37
CA ARG A 76 -7.37 3.43 12.62
C ARG A 76 -8.74 2.77 12.41
N LEU A 77 -9.60 3.31 11.55
CA LEU A 77 -10.87 2.68 11.16
C LEU A 77 -10.61 1.36 10.43
N LEU A 78 -9.69 1.42 9.47
CA LEU A 78 -9.23 0.28 8.71
C LEU A 78 -8.72 -0.85 9.63
N ARG A 79 -7.97 -0.55 10.69
CA ARG A 79 -7.46 -1.56 11.65
C ARG A 79 -8.53 -2.47 12.27
N GLY A 80 -9.81 -2.08 12.28
CA GLY A 80 -10.91 -2.93 12.75
C GLY A 80 -11.32 -4.03 11.76
N ARG A 81 -10.82 -3.99 10.52
CA ARG A 81 -11.28 -4.81 9.40
C ARG A 81 -10.47 -6.11 9.23
N PRO A 82 -11.03 -7.16 8.64
CA PRO A 82 -10.43 -8.49 8.58
C PRO A 82 -9.01 -8.55 8.01
N ALA A 83 -8.71 -7.86 6.92
CA ALA A 83 -7.38 -7.83 6.30
C ALA A 83 -6.33 -7.16 7.19
N LEU A 84 -6.78 -6.41 8.19
CA LEU A 84 -5.94 -5.69 9.15
C LEU A 84 -5.91 -6.32 10.55
N ARG A 85 -6.56 -7.47 10.76
CA ARG A 85 -6.57 -8.19 12.04
C ARG A 85 -5.22 -8.80 12.43
N ASP A 86 -4.29 -8.91 11.48
CA ASP A 86 -2.98 -9.49 11.71
C ASP A 86 -2.12 -8.66 12.68
N VAL A 87 -1.41 -9.37 13.56
CA VAL A 87 -0.75 -8.80 14.76
C VAL A 87 0.34 -7.77 14.43
N TRP A 88 1.02 -7.89 13.29
CA TRP A 88 2.11 -6.98 12.89
C TRP A 88 1.66 -5.55 12.59
N MET A 89 0.39 -5.36 12.19
CA MET A 89 -0.18 -4.03 11.96
C MET A 89 -0.65 -3.34 13.24
N ARG A 90 -0.50 -4.01 14.40
CA ARG A 90 -0.72 -3.36 15.69
C ARG A 90 0.41 -2.44 16.11
N ARG A 91 1.60 -2.57 15.51
CA ARG A 91 2.83 -1.97 16.04
C ARG A 91 3.09 -0.51 15.63
N SER A 92 2.44 0.04 14.60
CA SER A 92 2.39 1.49 14.36
C SER A 92 1.38 1.82 13.25
N ALA A 93 0.33 2.57 13.59
CA ALA A 93 -0.61 3.08 12.60
C ALA A 93 0.06 4.08 11.65
N ASP A 94 1.07 4.80 12.12
CA ASP A 94 1.78 5.84 11.36
C ASP A 94 2.66 5.22 10.28
N LEU A 95 3.37 4.13 10.59
CA LEU A 95 4.12 3.37 9.59
C LEU A 95 3.18 2.85 8.50
N PHE A 96 2.02 2.35 8.91
CA PHE A 96 1.05 1.80 7.98
C PHE A 96 0.42 2.88 7.09
N ALA A 97 0.04 4.02 7.67
CA ALA A 97 -0.40 5.19 6.92
C ALA A 97 0.65 5.64 5.90
N SER A 98 1.93 5.68 6.32
CA SER A 98 3.05 6.03 5.45
C SER A 98 3.19 5.04 4.29
N VAL A 99 3.15 3.72 4.55
CA VAL A 99 3.20 2.69 3.51
C VAL A 99 2.00 2.77 2.58
N PHE A 100 0.80 3.02 3.10
CA PHE A 100 -0.41 3.15 2.31
C PHE A 100 -0.32 4.34 1.35
N VAL A 101 0.11 5.51 1.84
CA VAL A 101 0.32 6.72 1.03
C VAL A 101 1.42 6.49 -0.02
N ILE A 102 2.51 5.82 0.33
CA ILE A 102 3.59 5.42 -0.60
C ILE A 102 3.04 4.58 -1.75
N LEU A 103 2.23 3.56 -1.44
CA LEU A 103 1.68 2.66 -2.46
C LEU A 103 0.70 3.41 -3.38
N ARG A 104 -0.17 4.25 -2.82
CA ARG A 104 -1.05 5.13 -3.60
C ARG A 104 -0.25 6.05 -4.53
N ALA A 105 0.74 6.74 -3.99
CA ALA A 105 1.60 7.64 -4.76
C ALA A 105 2.37 6.88 -5.86
N ALA A 106 2.81 5.65 -5.58
CA ALA A 106 3.52 4.84 -6.55
C ALA A 106 2.63 4.44 -7.74
N ARG A 107 1.34 4.23 -7.49
CA ARG A 107 0.40 3.97 -8.57
C ARG A 107 0.06 5.24 -9.36
N LYS A 108 -0.14 6.38 -8.68
CA LYS A 108 -0.31 7.69 -9.34
C LYS A 108 0.87 8.06 -10.23
N ALA A 109 2.10 7.85 -9.76
CA ALA A 109 3.31 8.08 -10.56
C ALA A 109 3.36 7.19 -11.81
N TRP A 110 2.84 5.95 -11.75
CA TRP A 110 2.70 5.13 -12.96
C TRP A 110 1.67 5.71 -13.93
N PHE A 111 0.57 6.31 -13.45
CA PHE A 111 -0.38 6.97 -14.36
C PHE A 111 0.20 8.23 -15.02
N GLU A 112 1.09 8.95 -14.33
CA GLU A 112 1.77 10.15 -14.85
C GLU A 112 2.87 9.81 -15.87
N ASP A 113 3.65 8.75 -15.62
CA ASP A 113 4.72 8.25 -16.50
C ASP A 113 4.61 6.73 -16.68
N PRO A 114 3.65 6.21 -17.47
CA PRO A 114 3.44 4.76 -17.60
C PRO A 114 4.69 4.03 -18.06
N ARG A 115 4.97 2.89 -17.42
CA ARG A 115 6.10 2.00 -17.76
C ARG A 115 5.63 0.56 -17.94
N PRO A 116 6.34 -0.26 -18.74
CA PRO A 116 6.00 -1.67 -18.91
C PRO A 116 5.87 -2.41 -17.56
N PRO A 117 4.90 -3.33 -17.41
CA PRO A 117 3.84 -3.64 -18.38
C PRO A 117 2.83 -2.50 -18.52
N PHE A 118 2.37 -2.25 -19.75
CA PHE A 118 1.34 -1.22 -20.04
C PHE A 118 -0.08 -1.77 -19.91
N GLU A 119 -0.24 -3.07 -20.15
CA GLU A 119 -1.53 -3.76 -20.09
C GLU A 119 -1.92 -4.04 -18.63
N THR A 120 -3.09 -3.56 -18.21
CA THR A 120 -3.54 -3.64 -16.81
C THR A 120 -3.79 -5.08 -16.32
N ASN A 121 -4.01 -6.02 -17.24
CA ASN A 121 -4.14 -7.44 -16.93
C ASN A 121 -2.80 -8.08 -16.49
N GLU A 122 -1.67 -7.52 -16.92
CA GLU A 122 -0.30 -7.92 -16.54
C GLU A 122 0.17 -7.25 -15.25
N HIS A 123 -0.60 -6.28 -14.73
CA HIS A 123 -0.27 -5.60 -13.48
C HIS A 123 -0.43 -6.54 -12.29
N CYS A 124 0.34 -6.26 -11.24
CA CYS A 124 0.21 -7.02 -10.00
C CYS A 124 -1.17 -6.77 -9.36
N LYS A 125 -1.64 -7.74 -8.56
CA LYS A 125 -2.93 -7.64 -7.85
C LYS A 125 -3.03 -6.31 -7.07
N LEU A 126 -1.93 -5.88 -6.44
CA LEU A 126 -1.88 -4.65 -5.66
C LEU A 126 -2.14 -3.41 -6.52
N ALA A 127 -1.51 -3.30 -7.69
CA ALA A 127 -1.72 -2.17 -8.60
C ALA A 127 -3.20 -2.06 -9.00
N ARG A 128 -3.85 -3.18 -9.32
CA ARG A 128 -5.28 -3.23 -9.64
C ARG A 128 -6.18 -2.86 -8.46
N ALA A 129 -5.83 -3.29 -7.25
CA ALA A 129 -6.58 -2.91 -6.05
C ALA A 129 -6.44 -1.40 -5.75
N ILE A 130 -5.27 -0.82 -6.03
CA ILE A 130 -5.06 0.63 -5.91
C ILE A 130 -5.81 1.38 -7.00
N ASP A 131 -5.95 0.84 -8.22
CA ASP A 131 -6.78 1.45 -9.27
C ASP A 131 -8.23 1.59 -8.80
N ALA A 132 -8.82 0.50 -8.31
CA ALA A 132 -10.19 0.52 -7.77
C ALA A 132 -10.33 1.50 -6.59
N PHE A 133 -9.32 1.61 -5.73
CA PHE A 133 -9.30 2.62 -4.68
C PHE A 133 -9.29 4.04 -5.26
N LEU A 134 -8.42 4.31 -6.24
CA LEU A 134 -8.25 5.61 -6.85
C LEU A 134 -9.51 6.08 -7.61
N GLU A 135 -10.24 5.16 -8.23
CA GLU A 135 -11.53 5.46 -8.89
C GLU A 135 -12.59 6.01 -7.93
N VAL A 136 -12.56 5.57 -6.66
CA VAL A 136 -13.49 6.06 -5.62
C VAL A 136 -12.92 7.29 -4.90
N ASP A 137 -11.60 7.41 -4.83
CA ASP A 137 -10.84 8.50 -4.20
C ASP A 137 -10.85 9.79 -5.01
N THR A 138 -11.29 9.76 -6.28
CA THR A 138 -11.45 10.94 -7.15
C THR A 138 -12.69 11.80 -6.86
N LEU A 139 -13.43 11.52 -5.78
CA LEU A 139 -14.41 12.45 -5.22
C LEU A 139 -13.69 13.57 -4.45
N ASP A 140 -12.96 14.41 -5.18
CA ASP A 140 -12.56 15.76 -4.74
C ASP A 140 -13.77 16.72 -4.80
#